data_AF-A0A914ML80-F1
#
_entry.id   AF-A0A914ML80-F1
#
_cell.length_a   1.000
_cell.length_b   1.000
_cell.length_c   1.000
_cell.angle_alpha   90.00
_cell.angle_beta   90.00
_cell.angle_gamma   90.00
#
_symmetry.space_group_name_H-M   'P 1'
#
loop_
_entity.id
_entity.type
_entity.pdbx_description
1 polymer ?
#
loop_
_entity_poly.entity_id
_entity_poly.type
_entity_poly.pdbx_seq_one_letter_code
_entity_poly.pdbx_strand_id
1 'polypeptide(L)'
;MNEFINNSVKLDFWKEPSNIGEDTHVMVAKGPILDEFLNRLNKYNLNIQIMIEDVNELIKKRQKEIEENKEEEEEEEKKKEDITNFRRQRDDPFINSSPRLKKATGLGRFSLGKYKSFADIIHYLNALAVNYPNRVTVQPIGSTHEGRQIPLIKIGTNNNLIGKPAIWIDGGIHAREWVSPAVVLFMIDQLVIGY
;
A
#
# COMPACT_ATOMS: atom_id res chain seq x y z
N MET A 1 -4.76 -34.43 -20.15
CA MET A 1 -5.28 -33.22 -19.47
C MET A 1 -4.18 -32.32 -18.89
N ASN A 2 -2.90 -32.73 -18.84
CA ASN A 2 -1.91 -32.14 -17.91
C ASN A 2 -0.68 -31.43 -18.51
N GLU A 3 -0.57 -31.18 -19.83
CA GLU A 3 0.59 -30.42 -20.35
C GLU A 3 0.37 -28.90 -20.40
N PHE A 4 -0.87 -28.46 -20.63
CA PHE A 4 -1.17 -27.03 -20.75
C PHE A 4 -1.18 -26.31 -19.39
N ILE A 5 -1.65 -26.99 -18.35
CA ILE A 5 -1.65 -26.47 -16.97
C ILE A 5 -0.24 -26.51 -16.37
N ASN A 6 0.57 -27.52 -16.72
CA ASN A 6 1.95 -27.65 -16.21
C ASN A 6 2.95 -26.71 -16.89
N ASN A 7 2.63 -26.12 -18.06
CA ASN A 7 3.33 -24.95 -18.59
C ASN A 7 2.76 -23.65 -17.97
N SER A 8 2.62 -23.68 -16.64
CA SER A 8 2.01 -22.71 -15.71
C SER A 8 2.59 -21.29 -15.72
N VAL A 9 3.55 -21.00 -16.59
CA VAL A 9 4.16 -19.66 -16.70
C VAL A 9 3.23 -18.66 -17.40
N LYS A 10 2.11 -19.11 -17.99
CA LYS A 10 1.30 -18.27 -18.90
C LYS A 10 -0.11 -17.90 -18.43
N LEU A 11 -0.57 -18.45 -17.31
CA LEU A 11 -1.88 -18.11 -16.73
C LEU A 11 -1.67 -17.62 -15.29
N ASP A 12 -2.19 -16.44 -14.97
CA ASP A 12 -2.08 -15.85 -13.62
C ASP A 12 -3.46 -15.91 -12.93
N PHE A 13 -3.60 -16.82 -11.97
CA PHE A 13 -4.82 -16.96 -11.19
C PHE A 13 -4.87 -15.88 -10.10
N TRP A 14 -5.89 -15.03 -10.19
CA TRP A 14 -6.21 -14.03 -9.17
C TRP A 14 -7.12 -14.60 -8.09
N LYS A 15 -7.99 -15.55 -8.49
CA LYS A 15 -8.75 -16.41 -7.59
C LYS A 15 -8.67 -17.83 -8.11
N GLU A 16 -8.05 -18.73 -7.35
CA GLU A 16 -7.89 -20.13 -7.70
C GLU A 16 -9.23 -20.90 -7.62
N PRO A 17 -9.40 -21.97 -8.43
CA PRO A 17 -10.56 -22.84 -8.32
C PRO A 17 -10.54 -23.56 -6.97
N SER A 18 -11.62 -23.38 -6.21
CA SER A 18 -11.78 -23.90 -4.85
C SER A 18 -12.87 -24.97 -4.80
N ASN A 19 -14.12 -24.54 -4.91
CA ASN A 19 -15.32 -25.34 -4.73
C ASN A 19 -16.19 -25.33 -5.99
N ILE A 20 -17.00 -26.38 -6.15
CA ILE A 20 -17.98 -26.45 -7.23
C ILE A 20 -18.99 -25.31 -7.07
N GLY A 21 -19.18 -24.52 -8.13
CA GLY A 21 -20.10 -23.38 -8.15
C GLY A 21 -19.48 -22.06 -7.71
N GLU A 22 -18.24 -22.06 -7.21
CA GLU A 22 -17.49 -20.82 -7.02
C GLU A 22 -16.85 -20.34 -8.33
N ASP A 23 -16.74 -19.02 -8.45
CA ASP A 23 -16.04 -18.38 -9.55
C ASP A 23 -14.52 -18.49 -9.40
N THR A 24 -13.85 -18.56 -10.55
CA THR A 24 -12.40 -18.57 -10.67
C THR A 24 -11.99 -17.37 -11.52
N HIS A 25 -11.02 -16.59 -11.07
CA HIS A 25 -10.54 -15.41 -11.79
C HIS A 25 -9.13 -15.68 -12.30
N VAL A 26 -8.94 -15.53 -13.61
CA VAL A 26 -7.66 -15.78 -14.25
C VAL A 26 -7.35 -14.65 -15.23
N MET A 27 -6.16 -14.08 -15.10
CA MET A 27 -5.58 -13.20 -16.09
C MET A 27 -4.89 -14.05 -17.15
N VAL A 28 -5.24 -13.79 -18.40
CA VAL A 28 -4.68 -14.46 -19.58
C VAL A 28 -4.01 -13.42 -20.45
N ALA A 29 -2.76 -13.68 -20.85
CA ALA A 29 -2.05 -12.77 -21.74
C ALA A 29 -2.75 -12.66 -23.10
N LYS A 30 -2.75 -11.44 -23.68
CA LYS A 30 -3.27 -11.22 -25.04
C LYS A 30 -2.46 -12.03 -26.07
N GLY A 31 -3.13 -12.46 -27.15
CA GLY A 31 -2.52 -13.20 -28.25
C GLY A 31 -3.11 -14.60 -28.44
N PRO A 32 -2.44 -15.49 -29.19
CA PRO A 32 -2.97 -16.81 -29.57
C PRO A 32 -3.38 -17.69 -28.39
N ILE A 33 -2.79 -17.45 -27.21
CA ILE A 33 -3.11 -18.18 -25.99
C ILE A 33 -4.49 -17.86 -25.45
N LEU A 34 -4.97 -16.63 -25.63
CA LEU A 34 -6.32 -16.24 -25.21
C LEU A 34 -7.36 -17.00 -26.03
N ASP A 35 -7.18 -17.06 -27.35
CA ASP A 35 -8.08 -17.79 -28.25
C ASP A 35 -8.06 -19.29 -27.95
N GLU A 36 -6.88 -19.87 -27.73
CA GLU A 36 -6.75 -21.28 -27.33
C GLU A 36 -7.46 -21.55 -25.99
N PHE A 37 -7.28 -20.65 -25.02
CA PHE A 37 -7.88 -20.76 -23.70
C PHE A 37 -9.41 -20.70 -23.77
N LEU A 38 -9.97 -19.71 -24.48
CA LEU A 38 -11.42 -19.57 -24.67
C LEU A 38 -12.01 -20.78 -25.41
N ASN A 39 -11.34 -21.26 -26.47
CA ASN A 39 -11.78 -22.44 -27.20
C ASN A 39 -11.82 -23.69 -26.32
N ARG A 40 -10.85 -23.86 -25.41
CA ARG A 40 -10.83 -24.97 -24.44
C ARG A 40 -11.97 -24.85 -23.42
N LEU A 41 -12.22 -23.66 -22.89
CA LEU A 41 -13.31 -23.46 -21.93
C LEU A 41 -14.69 -23.70 -22.57
N ASN A 42 -14.89 -23.21 -23.79
CA ASN A 42 -16.11 -23.45 -24.58
C ASN A 42 -16.32 -24.94 -24.87
N LYS A 43 -15.24 -25.70 -25.14
CA LYS A 43 -15.32 -27.16 -25.34
C LYS A 43 -15.89 -27.90 -24.12
N TYR A 44 -15.64 -27.41 -22.91
CA TYR A 44 -16.17 -27.99 -21.67
C TYR A 44 -17.45 -27.30 -21.20
N ASN A 45 -18.05 -26.44 -22.03
CA ASN A 45 -19.31 -25.76 -21.77
C ASN A 45 -19.29 -24.94 -20.47
N LEU A 46 -18.13 -24.37 -20.14
CA LEU A 46 -17.94 -23.49 -18.99
C LEU A 46 -18.49 -22.10 -19.30
N ASN A 47 -19.17 -21.49 -18.33
CA ASN A 47 -19.63 -20.11 -18.44
C ASN A 47 -18.45 -19.15 -18.24
N ILE A 48 -18.31 -18.16 -19.12
CA ILE A 48 -17.17 -17.24 -19.13
C ILE A 48 -17.71 -15.81 -19.15
N GLN A 49 -17.15 -14.96 -18.29
CA GLN A 49 -17.42 -13.53 -18.27
C GLN A 49 -16.09 -12.77 -18.26
N ILE A 50 -15.95 -11.77 -19.13
CA ILE A 50 -14.80 -10.87 -19.13
C ILE A 50 -15.04 -9.82 -18.04
N MET A 51 -14.18 -9.80 -17.01
CA MET A 51 -14.23 -8.80 -15.94
C MET A 51 -13.41 -7.55 -16.27
N ILE A 52 -12.26 -7.73 -16.93
CA ILE A 52 -11.33 -6.66 -17.29
C ILE A 52 -10.86 -6.92 -18.71
N GLU A 53 -11.11 -5.98 -19.62
CA GLU A 53 -10.75 -6.10 -21.04
C GLU A 53 -9.25 -5.91 -21.27
N ASP A 54 -8.65 -4.89 -20.64
CA ASP A 54 -7.22 -4.62 -20.72
C ASP A 54 -6.64 -4.17 -19.38
N VAL A 55 -5.89 -5.08 -18.75
CA VAL A 55 -5.16 -4.81 -17.50
C VAL A 55 -4.10 -3.73 -17.70
N ASN A 56 -3.48 -3.65 -18.89
CA ASN A 56 -2.44 -2.66 -19.19
C ASN A 56 -3.00 -1.23 -19.22
N GLU A 57 -4.23 -1.05 -19.70
CA GLU A 57 -4.89 0.27 -19.65
C GLU A 57 -5.16 0.72 -18.21
N LEU A 58 -5.60 -0.20 -17.34
CA LEU A 58 -5.79 0.09 -15.92
C LEU A 58 -4.46 0.48 -15.24
N ILE A 59 -3.37 -0.24 -15.53
CA ILE A 59 -2.04 0.08 -15.00
C ILE A 59 -1.58 1.46 -15.46
N LYS A 60 -1.68 1.76 -16.77
CA LYS A 60 -1.30 3.07 -17.33
C LYS A 60 -2.11 4.20 -16.72
N LYS A 61 -3.42 4.00 -16.59
CA LYS A 61 -4.31 4.97 -15.95
C LYS A 61 -3.87 5.24 -14.51
N ARG A 62 -3.58 4.20 -13.74
CA ARG A 62 -3.10 4.30 -12.36
C ARG A 62 -1.74 5.02 -12.26
N GLN A 63 -0.81 4.72 -13.15
CA GLN A 63 0.52 5.37 -13.19
C GLN A 63 0.38 6.85 -13.49
N LYS A 64 -0.43 7.20 -14.50
CA LYS A 64 -0.72 8.59 -14.85
C LYS A 64 -1.35 9.35 -13.68
N GLU A 65 -2.34 8.75 -13.01
CA GLU A 65 -2.92 9.33 -11.80
C GLU A 65 -1.85 9.58 -10.72
N ILE A 66 -0.87 8.69 -10.54
CA ILE A 66 0.21 8.86 -9.56
C ILE A 66 1.15 10.01 -9.96
N GLU A 67 1.45 10.15 -11.25
CA GLU A 67 2.32 11.22 -11.79
C GLU A 67 1.66 12.59 -11.65
N GLU A 68 0.41 12.74 -12.09
CA GLU A 68 -0.37 13.98 -11.94
C GLU A 68 -0.47 14.40 -10.46
N ASN A 69 -0.72 13.43 -9.58
CA ASN A 69 -0.77 13.63 -8.13
C ASN A 69 0.56 14.07 -7.50
N LYS A 70 1.70 13.77 -8.12
CA LYS A 70 3.02 14.21 -7.65
C LYS A 70 3.32 15.63 -8.13
N GLU A 71 3.00 15.93 -9.39
CA GLU A 71 3.15 17.26 -9.97
C GLU A 71 2.32 18.29 -9.20
N GLU A 72 1.06 17.95 -8.85
CA GLU A 72 0.21 18.80 -8.00
C GLU A 72 0.79 19.02 -6.60
N GLU A 73 1.36 17.99 -5.97
CA GLU A 73 2.00 18.10 -4.65
C GLU A 73 3.25 18.98 -4.69
N GLU A 74 4.11 18.81 -5.70
CA GLU A 74 5.30 19.64 -5.89
C GLU A 74 4.96 21.10 -6.19
N GLU A 75 3.91 21.36 -6.99
CA GLU A 75 3.42 22.70 -7.22
C GLU A 75 2.83 23.34 -5.95
N GLU A 76 2.08 22.59 -5.16
CA GLU A 76 1.55 23.05 -3.88
C GLU A 76 2.66 23.37 -2.88
N GLU A 77 3.72 22.56 -2.82
CA GLU A 77 4.87 22.80 -1.97
C GLU A 77 5.62 24.07 -2.40
N LYS A 78 5.89 24.25 -3.70
CA LYS A 78 6.52 25.47 -4.24
C LYS A 78 5.68 26.72 -3.96
N LYS A 79 4.36 26.65 -4.17
CA LYS A 79 3.44 27.75 -3.83
C LYS A 79 3.45 28.06 -2.33
N LYS A 80 3.52 27.04 -1.46
CA LYS A 80 3.61 27.24 -0.01
C LYS A 80 4.95 27.81 0.41
N GLU A 81 6.07 27.42 -0.19
CA GLU A 81 7.37 28.03 0.05
C GLU A 81 7.37 29.52 -0.32
N ASP A 82 6.84 29.86 -1.50
CA ASP A 82 6.66 31.24 -1.93
C ASP A 82 5.74 32.03 -0.97
N ILE A 83 4.62 31.44 -0.55
CA ILE A 83 3.69 32.07 0.41
C ILE A 83 4.32 32.20 1.81
N THR A 84 5.12 31.24 2.28
CA THR A 84 5.84 31.34 3.57
C THR A 84 6.90 32.44 3.57
N ASN A 85 7.50 32.72 2.42
CA ASN A 85 8.40 33.87 2.24
C ASN A 85 7.66 35.22 2.30
N PHE A 86 6.35 35.25 2.00
CA PHE A 86 5.50 36.45 2.11
C PHE A 86 4.65 36.54 3.39
N ARG A 87 4.41 35.44 4.12
CA ARG A 87 3.56 35.38 5.33
C ARG A 87 4.35 35.31 6.64
N ARG A 88 5.24 36.28 6.88
CA ARG A 88 5.67 36.61 8.26
C ARG A 88 4.64 37.41 9.06
N GLN A 89 3.48 37.73 8.50
CA GLN A 89 2.37 38.38 9.22
C GLN A 89 1.04 37.97 8.58
N ARG A 90 0.26 37.09 9.23
CA ARG A 90 -1.21 37.17 9.42
C ARG A 90 -1.81 35.82 9.80
N ASP A 91 -2.58 35.84 10.88
CA ASP A 91 -3.28 34.72 11.49
C ASP A 91 -4.57 34.38 10.71
N ASP A 92 -4.59 33.26 9.99
CA ASP A 92 -5.81 32.73 9.36
C ASP A 92 -6.55 31.75 10.31
N PRO A 93 -7.87 31.89 10.57
CA PRO A 93 -8.55 31.21 11.67
C PRO A 93 -9.03 29.78 11.38
N PHE A 94 -9.05 29.35 10.11
CA PHE A 94 -9.61 28.04 9.72
C PHE A 94 -8.62 26.87 9.79
N ILE A 95 -7.33 27.12 10.10
CA ILE A 95 -6.28 26.11 10.32
C ILE A 95 -6.07 25.84 11.83
N ASN A 96 -6.92 26.39 12.70
CA ASN A 96 -6.70 26.39 14.15
C ASN A 96 -7.49 25.35 14.97
N SER A 97 -8.25 24.45 14.34
CA SER A 97 -9.08 23.49 15.08
C SER A 97 -8.35 22.29 15.68
N SER A 98 -7.04 22.12 15.43
CA SER A 98 -6.22 21.11 16.14
C SER A 98 -4.78 21.58 16.39
N PRO A 99 -4.48 22.13 17.57
CA PRO A 99 -3.11 22.47 17.98
C PRO A 99 -2.17 21.25 18.03
N ARG A 100 -2.71 20.03 18.11
CA ARG A 100 -1.93 18.78 18.17
C ARG A 100 -1.31 18.37 16.84
N LEU A 101 -1.90 18.75 15.70
CA LEU A 101 -1.29 18.45 14.38
C LEU A 101 -0.11 19.37 14.05
N LYS A 102 -0.03 20.57 14.65
CA LYS A 102 0.95 21.60 14.28
C LYS A 102 2.37 21.38 14.84
N LYS A 103 2.57 20.45 15.78
CA LYS A 103 3.87 20.27 16.46
C LYS A 103 4.62 18.98 16.11
N ALA A 104 4.03 18.10 15.29
CA ALA A 104 4.63 16.84 14.83
C ALA A 104 5.25 16.93 13.42
N THR A 105 5.26 18.11 12.80
CA THR A 105 5.72 18.33 11.43
C THR A 105 7.22 18.57 11.35
N GLY A 106 7.99 17.57 11.78
CA GLY A 106 9.26 17.21 11.13
C GLY A 106 9.07 16.08 10.12
N LEU A 107 7.90 15.42 10.11
CA LEU A 107 7.43 14.65 8.96
C LEU A 107 6.75 15.63 7.99
N GLY A 108 7.30 15.80 6.78
CA GLY A 108 6.48 16.24 5.65
C GLY A 108 5.20 15.41 5.59
N ARG A 109 4.08 15.99 5.15
CA ARG A 109 2.74 15.34 5.20
C ARG A 109 2.80 13.95 4.55
N PHE A 110 2.83 12.89 5.35
CA PHE A 110 2.72 11.53 4.84
C PHE A 110 1.27 11.27 4.44
N SER A 111 0.97 11.39 3.15
CA SER A 111 -0.38 11.17 2.63
C SER A 111 -0.75 9.69 2.64
N LEU A 112 -1.62 9.27 3.58
CA LEU A 112 -2.10 7.88 3.72
C LEU A 112 -3.07 7.43 2.62
N GLY A 113 -3.62 8.38 1.84
CA GLY A 113 -4.55 8.09 0.75
C GLY A 113 -3.87 7.60 -0.54
N LYS A 114 -2.54 7.43 -0.55
CA LYS A 114 -1.76 7.04 -1.72
C LYS A 114 -0.91 5.81 -1.40
N TYR A 115 -0.70 4.95 -2.40
CA TYR A 115 0.28 3.86 -2.28
C TYR A 115 1.69 4.41 -2.15
N LYS A 116 2.51 3.76 -1.33
CA LYS A 116 3.83 4.25 -0.94
C LYS A 116 4.91 3.29 -1.36
N SER A 117 6.09 3.85 -1.69
CA SER A 117 7.27 3.02 -1.91
C SER A 117 7.74 2.43 -0.58
N PHE A 118 8.52 1.35 -0.66
CA PHE A 118 9.13 0.76 0.53
C PHE A 118 9.99 1.79 1.29
N ALA A 119 10.76 2.62 0.58
CA ALA A 119 11.58 3.66 1.18
C ALA A 119 10.73 4.67 1.97
N ASP A 120 9.64 5.16 1.39
CA ASP A 120 8.73 6.11 2.06
C ASP A 120 8.13 5.51 3.34
N ILE A 121 7.77 4.22 3.28
CA ILE A 121 7.25 3.49 4.44
C ILE A 121 8.31 3.44 5.55
N ILE A 122 9.54 3.04 5.24
CA ILE A 122 10.63 2.98 6.23
C ILE A 122 10.92 4.36 6.83
N HIS A 123 10.96 5.41 6.00
CA HIS A 123 11.14 6.78 6.46
C HIS A 123 10.01 7.20 7.42
N TYR A 124 8.76 6.90 7.07
CA TYR A 124 7.61 7.19 7.92
C TYR A 124 7.68 6.47 9.27
N LEU A 125 7.96 5.16 9.29
CA LEU A 125 8.07 4.39 10.53
C LEU A 125 9.17 4.93 11.45
N ASN A 126 10.35 5.22 10.90
CA ASN A 126 11.46 5.78 11.66
C ASN A 126 11.13 7.17 12.21
N ALA A 127 10.45 7.99 11.41
CA ALA A 127 10.06 9.33 11.84
C ALA A 127 9.00 9.30 12.97
N LEU A 128 8.10 8.32 12.96
CA LEU A 128 7.19 8.07 14.10
C LEU A 128 7.95 7.68 15.37
N ALA A 129 8.99 6.84 15.27
CA ALA A 129 9.83 6.46 16.42
C ALA A 129 10.56 7.67 17.02
N VAL A 130 11.06 8.58 16.17
CA VAL A 130 11.73 9.81 16.61
C VAL A 130 10.75 10.77 17.29
N ASN A 131 9.54 10.93 16.74
CA ASN A 131 8.56 11.89 17.25
C ASN A 131 7.78 11.39 18.46
N TYR A 132 7.62 10.07 18.61
CA TYR A 132 6.87 9.43 19.68
C TYR A 132 7.68 8.36 20.42
N PRO A 133 8.88 8.69 20.95
CA PRO A 133 9.84 7.69 21.46
C PRO A 133 9.33 6.92 22.69
N ASN A 134 8.39 7.51 23.46
CA ASN A 134 7.79 6.88 24.64
C ASN A 134 6.72 5.84 24.28
N ARG A 135 6.30 5.76 23.01
CA ARG A 135 5.22 4.90 22.52
C ARG A 135 5.66 3.96 21.40
N VAL A 136 6.53 4.44 20.51
CA VAL A 136 6.91 3.76 19.28
C VAL A 136 8.37 3.36 19.33
N THR A 137 8.64 2.10 19.01
CA THR A 137 9.99 1.61 18.76
C THR A 137 10.00 0.84 17.45
N VAL A 138 10.97 1.11 16.59
CA VAL A 138 11.17 0.41 15.32
C VAL A 138 12.46 -0.39 15.41
N GLN A 139 12.40 -1.67 15.04
CA GLN A 139 13.55 -2.56 15.03
C GLN A 139 13.44 -3.56 13.87
N PRO A 140 14.56 -4.03 13.31
CA PRO A 140 14.54 -5.13 12.35
C PRO A 140 14.26 -6.46 13.08
N ILE A 141 13.43 -7.32 12.48
CA ILE A 141 13.19 -8.70 12.96
C ILE A 141 13.92 -9.76 12.13
N GLY A 142 14.48 -9.36 11.00
CA GLY A 142 15.20 -10.25 10.09
C GLY A 142 15.54 -9.53 8.78
N SER A 143 15.99 -10.33 7.82
CA SER A 143 16.31 -9.87 6.47
C SER A 143 15.56 -10.72 5.43
N THR A 144 15.13 -10.08 4.35
CA THR A 144 14.56 -10.78 3.20
C THR A 144 15.62 -11.58 2.46
N HIS A 145 15.19 -12.44 1.53
CA HIS A 145 16.10 -13.18 0.65
C HIS A 145 17.06 -12.26 -0.14
N GLU A 146 16.60 -11.08 -0.55
CA GLU A 146 17.43 -10.09 -1.26
C GLU A 146 18.21 -9.16 -0.30
N GLY A 147 18.23 -9.46 1.00
CA GLY A 147 19.03 -8.72 1.99
C GLY A 147 18.41 -7.41 2.49
N ARG A 148 17.12 -7.14 2.23
CA ARG A 148 16.43 -5.97 2.81
C ARG A 148 16.01 -6.26 4.24
N GLN A 149 16.12 -5.28 5.14
CA GLN A 149 15.63 -5.44 6.52
C GLN A 149 14.11 -5.53 6.55
N ILE A 150 13.58 -6.43 7.39
CA ILE A 150 12.15 -6.55 7.66
C ILE A 150 11.85 -5.71 8.91
N PRO A 151 11.19 -4.54 8.77
CA PRO A 151 10.91 -3.66 9.89
C PRO A 151 9.77 -4.22 10.76
N LEU A 152 9.93 -4.13 12.07
CA LEU A 152 8.85 -4.27 13.05
C LEU A 152 8.68 -2.94 13.77
N ILE A 153 7.44 -2.44 13.78
CA ILE A 153 7.03 -1.32 14.63
C ILE A 153 6.27 -1.86 15.83
N LYS A 154 6.76 -1.56 17.03
CA LYS A 154 6.07 -1.84 18.29
C LYS A 154 5.47 -0.55 18.82
N ILE A 155 4.16 -0.57 19.04
CA ILE A 155 3.36 0.56 19.55
C ILE A 155 2.81 0.17 20.92
N GLY A 156 3.09 0.96 21.95
CA GLY A 156 2.56 0.74 23.29
C GLY A 156 3.24 1.60 24.34
N THR A 157 2.59 1.75 25.50
CA THR A 157 3.19 2.41 26.67
C THR A 157 4.01 1.40 27.48
N ASN A 158 5.07 1.85 28.15
CA ASN A 158 5.90 1.01 29.02
C ASN A 158 6.42 -0.25 28.29
N ASN A 159 7.13 -0.04 27.17
CA ASN A 159 7.65 -1.12 26.31
C ASN A 159 8.65 -2.08 27.00
N ASN A 160 9.10 -1.75 28.22
CA ASN A 160 10.04 -2.53 29.04
C ASN A 160 9.34 -3.54 29.98
N LEU A 161 8.01 -3.53 30.08
CA LEU A 161 7.29 -4.49 30.91
C LEU A 161 7.17 -5.84 30.19
N ILE A 162 7.68 -6.89 30.84
CA ILE A 162 7.61 -8.28 30.39
C ILE A 162 6.20 -8.80 30.64
N GLY A 163 5.65 -9.60 29.70
CA GLY A 163 4.36 -10.29 29.89
C GLY A 163 3.11 -9.47 29.57
N LYS A 164 3.25 -8.29 28.94
CA LYS A 164 2.08 -7.57 28.41
C LYS A 164 1.47 -8.34 27.23
N PRO A 165 0.14 -8.52 27.17
CA PRO A 165 -0.51 -9.09 25.99
C PRO A 165 -0.24 -8.20 24.78
N ALA A 166 0.00 -8.83 23.64
CA ALA A 166 0.33 -8.17 22.39
C ALA A 166 -0.59 -8.67 21.26
N ILE A 167 -0.86 -7.77 20.31
CA ILE A 167 -1.57 -8.09 19.07
C ILE A 167 -0.55 -7.97 17.95
N TRP A 168 -0.47 -9.00 17.12
CA TRP A 168 0.36 -9.01 15.92
C TRP A 168 -0.49 -8.67 14.70
N ILE A 169 -0.05 -7.71 13.91
CA ILE A 169 -0.68 -7.32 12.65
C ILE A 169 0.42 -7.24 11.61
N ASP A 170 0.26 -7.95 10.50
CA ASP A 170 1.10 -7.84 9.33
C ASP A 170 0.25 -7.57 8.08
N GLY A 171 0.91 -7.09 7.03
CA GLY A 171 0.29 -6.83 5.74
C GLY A 171 1.32 -6.85 4.62
N GLY A 172 0.87 -7.19 3.42
CA GLY A 172 1.74 -7.28 2.25
C GLY A 172 2.59 -8.55 2.17
N ILE A 173 2.15 -9.66 2.79
CA ILE A 173 2.79 -10.97 2.59
C ILE A 173 2.80 -11.37 1.10
N HIS A 174 1.75 -11.00 0.36
CA HIS A 174 1.72 -11.05 -1.09
C HIS A 174 1.99 -9.65 -1.68
N ALA A 175 3.06 -9.54 -2.49
CA ALA A 175 3.51 -8.26 -3.04
C ALA A 175 2.49 -7.56 -3.96
N ARG A 176 1.51 -8.28 -4.51
CA ARG A 176 0.45 -7.74 -5.41
C ARG A 176 -0.75 -7.14 -4.67
N GLU A 177 -0.84 -7.35 -3.36
CA GLU A 177 -1.98 -6.89 -2.54
C GLU A 177 -1.70 -5.53 -1.90
N TRP A 178 -1.50 -4.49 -2.71
CA TRP A 178 -1.01 -3.17 -2.24
C TRP A 178 -1.94 -2.45 -1.25
N VAL A 179 -3.22 -2.82 -1.19
CA VAL A 179 -4.16 -2.31 -0.19
C VAL A 179 -3.80 -2.76 1.23
N SER A 180 -3.23 -3.97 1.38
CA SER A 180 -2.87 -4.55 2.67
C SER A 180 -1.86 -3.69 3.45
N PRO A 181 -0.66 -3.37 2.91
CA PRO A 181 0.28 -2.49 3.61
C PRO A 181 -0.25 -1.06 3.79
N ALA A 182 -1.10 -0.56 2.88
CA ALA A 182 -1.72 0.76 3.04
C ALA A 182 -2.66 0.83 4.25
N VAL A 183 -3.48 -0.21 4.48
CA VAL A 183 -4.36 -0.31 5.65
C VAL A 183 -3.56 -0.44 6.94
N VAL A 184 -2.48 -1.23 6.95
CA VAL A 184 -1.60 -1.36 8.12
C VAL A 184 -0.96 -0.02 8.48
N LEU A 185 -0.52 0.76 7.49
CA LEU A 185 -0.01 2.12 7.73
C LEU A 185 -1.06 3.05 8.33
N PHE A 186 -2.30 2.97 7.84
CA PHE A 186 -3.41 3.73 8.40
C PHE A 186 -3.67 3.34 9.87
N MET A 187 -3.67 2.04 10.19
CA MET A 187 -3.80 1.58 11.58
C MET A 187 -2.67 2.10 12.47
N ILE A 188 -1.42 2.06 11.99
CA ILE A 188 -0.26 2.62 12.70
C ILE A 188 -0.48 4.11 12.99
N ASP A 189 -0.89 4.88 12.00
CA ASP A 189 -1.14 6.31 12.15
C ASP A 189 -2.21 6.59 13.22
N GLN A 190 -3.34 5.88 13.15
CA GLN A 190 -4.43 6.02 14.12
C GLN A 190 -4.00 5.62 15.54
N LEU A 191 -3.20 4.55 15.69
CA LEU A 191 -2.72 4.10 16.99
C LEU A 191 -1.68 5.03 17.63
N VAL A 192 -0.87 5.72 16.81
CA VAL A 192 0.20 6.60 17.29
C VAL A 192 -0.29 8.03 17.50
N ILE A 193 -0.99 8.59 16.51
CA ILE A 193 -1.42 10.00 16.47
C ILE A 193 -2.83 10.17 17.03
N GLY A 194 -3.73 9.22 16.77
CA GLY A 194 -5.13 9.28 17.22
C GLY A 194 -5.34 9.06 18.72
N TYR A 195 -4.27 8.72 19.46
CA TYR A 195 -4.28 8.44 20.90
C TYR A 195 -3.92 9.64 21.78
#